data_AF-A0A173TJ40-F1
#
_entry.id   AF-A0A173TJ40-F1
#
_cell.length_a   1.000
_cell.length_b   1.000
_cell.length_c   1.000
_cell.angle_alpha   90.00
_cell.angle_beta   90.00
_cell.angle_gamma   90.00
#
_symmetry.space_group_name_H-M   'P 1'
#
loop_
_entity.id
_entity.type
_entity.pdbx_description
1 polymer ?
#
loop_
_entity_poly.entity_id
_entity_poly.type
_entity_poly.pdbx_seq_one_letter_code
_entity_poly.pdbx_strand_id
1 'polypeptide(L)'
;MRLPQEIFAEALWVEWFVNYGNVCEKKLPNLLRRHNLKLKKNKTLDDVKLAIGRAFKNTPCVSSKQIERIAEEIDKVCTIANWEDAVAKYKV
;
A
#
# COMPACT_ATOMS: atom_id res chain seq x y z
N MET A 1 -16.44 1.10 4.00
CA MET A 1 -15.52 2.21 3.67
C MET A 1 -14.09 1.65 3.75
N ARG A 2 -13.18 2.01 2.84
CA ARG A 2 -11.83 1.44 2.79
C ARG A 2 -10.80 2.34 3.46
N LEU A 3 -9.90 1.76 4.25
CA LEU A 3 -8.77 2.42 4.91
C LEU A 3 -7.77 2.94 3.86
N PRO A 4 -7.00 4.00 4.16
CA PRO A 4 -5.92 4.49 3.29
C PRO A 4 -4.95 3.39 2.83
N GLN A 5 -4.62 2.44 3.70
CA GLN A 5 -3.79 1.27 3.40
C GLN A 5 -4.41 0.36 2.34
N GLU A 6 -5.73 0.15 2.38
CA GLU A 6 -6.44 -0.70 1.41
C GLU A 6 -6.53 -0.04 0.04
N ILE A 7 -6.72 1.28 -0.02
CA ILE A 7 -6.72 2.04 -1.29
C ILE A 7 -5.31 2.05 -1.88
N PHE A 8 -4.29 2.27 -1.05
CA PHE A 8 -2.89 2.23 -1.47
C PHE A 8 -2.47 0.83 -1.93
N ALA A 9 -2.96 -0.23 -1.28
CA ALA A 9 -2.68 -1.60 -1.68
C ALA A 9 -3.17 -1.92 -3.09
N GLU A 10 -4.36 -1.43 -3.46
CA GLU A 10 -4.87 -1.54 -4.82
C GLU A 10 -4.01 -0.74 -5.82
N ALA A 11 -3.63 0.49 -5.47
CA ALA A 11 -2.74 1.29 -6.33
C ALA A 11 -1.38 0.61 -6.55
N LEU A 12 -0.82 -0.01 -5.51
CA LEU A 12 0.42 -0.79 -5.62
C LEU A 12 0.23 -2.05 -6.47
N TRP A 13 -0.88 -2.77 -6.30
CA TRP A 13 -1.20 -3.95 -7.10
C TRP A 13 -1.32 -3.58 -8.59
N VAL A 14 -1.99 -2.47 -8.91
CA VAL A 14 -2.11 -1.96 -10.28
C VAL A 14 -0.74 -1.55 -10.86
N GLU A 15 0.07 -0.80 -10.11
CA GLU A 15 1.41 -0.41 -10.56
C GLU A 15 2.27 -1.66 -10.81
N TRP A 16 2.23 -2.66 -9.93
CA TRP A 16 2.94 -3.93 -10.11
C TRP A 16 2.45 -4.69 -11.35
N PHE A 17 1.13 -4.78 -11.54
CA PHE A 17 0.52 -5.50 -12.66
C PHE A 17 0.85 -4.85 -14.01
N VAL A 18 0.70 -3.53 -14.11
CA VAL A 18 0.93 -2.77 -15.35
C VAL A 18 2.42 -2.71 -15.72
N ASN A 19 3.32 -2.73 -14.74
CA ASN A 19 4.76 -2.71 -14.98
C ASN A 19 5.42 -4.11 -14.90
N TYR A 20 4.67 -5.17 -15.23
CA TYR A 20 5.19 -6.54 -15.35
C TYR A 20 5.98 -7.03 -14.13
N GLY A 21 5.48 -6.70 -12.94
CA GLY A 21 6.05 -7.13 -11.67
C GLY A 21 7.03 -6.15 -11.02
N ASN A 22 7.21 -4.96 -11.60
CA ASN A 22 8.06 -3.92 -11.04
C ASN A 22 7.25 -2.80 -10.40
N VAL A 23 7.75 -2.22 -9.30
CA VAL A 23 7.17 -1.02 -8.70
C VAL A 23 8.21 0.08 -8.71
N CYS A 24 7.90 1.17 -9.42
CA CYS A 24 8.82 2.27 -9.61
C CYS A 24 9.07 3.02 -8.29
N GLU A 25 10.28 2.87 -7.74
CA GLU A 25 10.65 3.49 -6.46
C GLU A 25 10.52 5.01 -6.47
N LYS A 26 10.85 5.65 -7.60
CA LYS A 26 10.73 7.11 -7.77
C LYS A 26 9.28 7.60 -7.63
N LYS A 27 8.29 6.75 -7.94
CA LYS A 27 6.87 7.09 -7.80
C LYS A 27 6.31 6.81 -6.40
N LEU A 28 6.93 5.89 -5.65
CA LEU A 28 6.43 5.47 -4.33
C LEU A 28 6.22 6.62 -3.34
N PRO A 29 7.14 7.59 -3.18
CA PRO A 29 6.91 8.73 -2.28
C PRO A 29 5.67 9.54 -2.64
N ASN A 30 5.45 9.78 -3.93
CA ASN A 30 4.28 10.50 -4.41
C ASN A 30 3.01 9.68 -4.22
N LEU A 31 3.08 8.35 -4.43
CA LEU A 31 1.96 7.45 -4.24
C LEU A 31 1.54 7.39 -2.75
N LEU A 32 2.50 7.30 -1.83
CA LEU A 32 2.26 7.35 -0.38
C LEU A 32 1.54 8.65 0.02
N ARG A 33 2.05 9.81 -0.43
CA ARG A 33 1.44 11.12 -0.15
C ARG A 33 0.00 11.23 -0.66
N ARG A 34 -0.26 10.77 -1.90
CA ARG A 34 -1.62 10.78 -2.49
C ARG A 34 -2.62 9.97 -1.68
N HIS A 35 -2.15 8.93 -1.00
CA HIS A 35 -2.98 8.05 -0.17
C HIS A 35 -2.92 8.40 1.31
N ASN A 36 -2.39 9.58 1.70
CA ASN A 36 -2.26 9.99 3.09
C ASN A 36 -1.50 8.96 3.97
N LEU A 37 -0.44 8.38 3.41
CA LEU A 37 0.43 7.43 4.08
C LEU A 37 1.86 7.97 4.21
N LYS A 38 2.55 7.52 5.25
CA LYS A 38 3.98 7.71 5.46
C LYS A 38 4.61 6.41 5.96
N LEU A 39 5.92 6.25 5.76
CA LEU A 39 6.66 5.12 6.29
C LEU A 39 6.69 5.16 7.83
N LYS A 40 6.58 4.00 8.47
CA LYS A 40 6.84 3.86 9.91
C LYS A 40 8.33 4.10 10.21
N LYS A 41 8.65 4.34 11.48
CA LYS A 41 10.04 4.53 11.93
C LYS A 41 10.90 3.34 11.49
N ASN A 42 12.09 3.62 10.95
CA ASN A 42 13.05 2.63 10.44
C ASN A 42 12.55 1.79 9.25
N LYS A 43 11.51 2.25 8.53
CA LYS A 43 11.06 1.63 7.27
C LYS A 43 11.54 2.41 6.06
N THR A 44 11.79 1.69 4.97
CA THR A 44 12.27 2.27 3.70
C THR A 44 11.27 2.00 2.57
N LEU A 45 11.54 2.58 1.39
CA LEU A 45 10.75 2.28 0.19
C LEU A 45 10.94 0.83 -0.28
N ASP A 46 12.07 0.22 0.03
CA ASP A 46 12.31 -1.19 -0.28
C ASP A 46 11.46 -2.11 0.60
N ASP A 47 11.15 -1.74 1.85
CA ASP A 47 10.17 -2.47 2.66
C ASP A 47 8.79 -2.48 2.00
N VAL A 48 8.40 -1.40 1.31
CA VAL A 48 7.13 -1.32 0.58
C VAL A 48 7.13 -2.27 -0.63
N LYS A 49 8.24 -2.35 -1.38
CA LYS A 49 8.36 -3.33 -2.47
C LYS A 49 8.33 -4.76 -1.93
N LEU A 50 9.04 -5.01 -0.83
CA LEU A 50 9.11 -6.32 -0.20
C LEU A 50 7.75 -6.77 0.34
N ALA A 51 6.92 -5.84 0.82
CA ALA A 51 5.55 -6.10 1.24
C ALA A 51 4.72 -6.77 0.12
N ILE A 52 4.89 -6.36 -1.14
CA ILE A 52 4.20 -6.98 -2.28
C ILE A 52 4.67 -8.42 -2.49
N GLY A 53 5.99 -8.65 -2.47
CA GLY A 53 6.55 -9.99 -2.57
C GLY A 53 6.09 -10.93 -1.45
N ARG A 54 6.03 -10.42 -0.21
CA ARG A 54 5.50 -11.15 0.96
C ARG A 54 4.03 -11.47 0.81
N ALA A 55 3.24 -10.50 0.36
CA ALA A 55 1.82 -10.68 0.10
C ALA A 55 1.57 -11.79 -0.94
N PHE A 56 2.44 -11.94 -1.94
CA PHE A 56 2.23 -12.92 -3.02
C PHE A 56 2.75 -14.32 -2.72
N LYS A 57 3.74 -14.45 -1.81
CA LYS A 57 4.41 -15.73 -1.52
C LYS A 57 3.45 -16.90 -1.23
N ASN A 58 2.31 -16.63 -0.58
CA ASN A 58 1.32 -17.64 -0.21
C ASN A 58 -0.11 -17.30 -0.66
N THR A 59 -0.27 -16.43 -1.65
CA THR A 59 -1.59 -15.96 -2.08
C THR A 59 -1.94 -16.52 -3.46
N PRO A 60 -3.11 -17.19 -3.61
CA PRO A 60 -3.61 -17.60 -4.92
C PRO A 60 -3.64 -16.43 -5.90
N CYS A 61 -3.56 -16.69 -7.21
CA CYS A 61 -3.67 -15.68 -8.27
C CYS A 61 -5.10 -15.10 -8.40
N VAL A 62 -5.66 -14.63 -7.29
CA VAL A 62 -6.96 -13.98 -7.18
C VAL A 62 -6.70 -12.54 -6.73
N SER A 63 -6.98 -11.58 -7.61
CA SER A 63 -6.62 -10.17 -7.41
C SER A 63 -7.15 -9.59 -6.10
N SER A 64 -8.38 -9.91 -5.71
CA SER A 64 -8.96 -9.41 -4.45
C SER A 64 -8.18 -9.89 -3.22
N LYS A 65 -7.82 -11.18 -3.17
CA LYS A 65 -7.00 -11.75 -2.10
C LYS A 65 -5.58 -11.18 -2.09
N GLN A 66 -5.00 -10.93 -3.27
CA GLN A 66 -3.69 -10.31 -3.40
C GLN A 66 -3.69 -8.87 -2.85
N ILE A 67 -4.71 -8.08 -3.18
CA ILE A 67 -4.87 -6.70 -2.69
C ILE A 67 -5.05 -6.68 -1.17
N GLU A 68 -5.88 -7.57 -0.62
CA GLU A 68 -6.08 -7.71 0.83
C GLU A 68 -4.76 -8.01 1.55
N ARG A 69 -3.97 -8.96 1.03
CA ARG A 69 -2.67 -9.31 1.60
C ARG A 69 -1.63 -8.21 1.45
N ILE A 70 -1.66 -7.44 0.35
CA ILE A 70 -0.84 -6.24 0.23
C ILE A 70 -1.23 -5.25 1.32
N ALA A 71 -2.53 -5.02 1.57
CA ALA A 71 -2.98 -4.09 2.61
C ALA A 71 -2.46 -4.50 4.01
N GLU A 72 -2.53 -5.80 4.36
CA GLU A 72 -1.97 -6.34 5.60
C GLU A 72 -0.46 -6.11 5.73
N GLU A 73 0.31 -6.35 4.66
CA GLU A 73 1.76 -6.14 4.68
C GLU A 73 2.12 -4.64 4.70
N ILE A 74 1.35 -3.80 3.99
CA ILE A 74 1.52 -2.35 4.03
C ILE A 74 1.24 -1.79 5.40
N ASP A 75 0.25 -2.29 6.14
CA ASP A 75 0.00 -1.81 7.50
C ASP A 75 1.21 -2.03 8.43
N LYS A 76 2.05 -3.04 8.17
CA LYS A 76 3.31 -3.26 8.91
C LYS A 76 4.40 -2.24 8.56
N VAL A 77 4.31 -1.59 7.41
CA VAL A 77 5.37 -0.72 6.84
C VAL A 77 4.97 0.77 6.89
N CYS A 78 3.71 1.08 6.69
CA CYS A 78 3.16 2.42 6.53
C CYS A 78 2.19 2.74 7.66
N THR A 79 2.01 4.03 7.93
CA THR A 79 1.00 4.55 8.86
C THR A 79 0.35 5.77 8.24
N ILE A 80 -0.84 6.14 8.73
CA ILE A 80 -1.57 7.31 8.28
C ILE A 80 -0.74 8.56 8.59
N ALA A 81 -0.58 9.43 7.58
CA ALA A 81 0.25 10.62 7.69
C ALA A 81 -0.49 11.72 8.47
N ASN A 82 -1.74 11.98 8.10
CA ASN A 82 -2.63 12.96 8.72
C ASN A 82 -3.94 12.29 9.18
N TRP A 83 -4.12 12.18 10.50
CA TRP A 83 -5.31 11.59 11.09
C TRP A 83 -6.57 12.45 10.94
N GLU A 84 -6.46 13.78 10.88
CA GLU A 84 -7.61 14.66 10.71
C GLU A 84 -8.23 14.49 9.32
N ASP A 85 -7.40 14.42 8.27
CA ASP A 85 -7.83 14.12 6.89
C ASP A 85 -8.43 12.71 6.78
N ALA A 86 -7.83 11.74 7.48
CA ALA A 86 -8.38 10.39 7.52
C ALA A 86 -9.75 10.38 8.19
N VAL A 87 -9.89 10.90 9.42
CA VAL A 87 -11.14 10.95 10.22
C VAL A 87 -12.23 11.75 9.52
N ALA A 88 -11.91 12.85 8.83
CA ALA A 88 -12.87 13.64 8.08
C ALA A 88 -13.61 12.81 7.02
N LYS A 89 -12.93 11.84 6.39
CA LYS A 89 -13.56 10.91 5.45
C LYS A 89 -14.52 9.91 6.12
N TYR A 90 -14.43 9.70 7.44
CA TYR A 90 -15.33 8.81 8.20
C TYR A 90 -16.53 9.52 8.83
N LYS A 91 -16.60 10.86 8.79
CA LYS A 91 -17.71 11.64 9.36
C LYS A 91 -18.91 11.81 8.40
N VAL A 92 -18.98 11.02 7.33
CA VAL A 92 -20.09 11.03 6.36
C VAL A 92 -21.20 10.10 6.81
#